data_AF-A0A350AGD7-F1
#
_entry.id   AF-A0A350AGD7-F1
#
_cell.length_a   1.000
_cell.length_b   1.000
_cell.length_c   1.000
_cell.angle_alpha   90.00
_cell.angle_beta   90.00
_cell.angle_gamma   90.00
#
_symmetry.space_group_name_H-M   'P 1'
#
loop_
_entity.id
_entity.type
_entity.pdbx_description
1 polymer ?
#
loop_
_entity_poly.entity_id
_entity_poly.type
_entity_poly.pdbx_seq_one_letter_code
_entity_poly.pdbx_strand_id
1 'polypeptide(L)' 'GPGRHGISNAFFLYIRDPDGHRIEIYCSDYQTVDPDLEPIRWSLKDPQRQTLWGALAPKSWFEEG' A
#
# COMPACT_ATOMS: atom_id res chain seq x y z
N GLY A 1 3.61 -4.70 -7.74
CA GLY A 1 3.13 -5.85 -6.95
C GLY A 1 3.03 -7.09 -7.82
N PRO A 2 2.45 -8.20 -7.31
CA PRO A 2 1.75 -8.24 -6.03
C PRO A 2 2.69 -8.03 -4.84
N GLY A 3 2.15 -7.60 -3.71
CA GLY A 3 2.91 -7.37 -2.49
C GLY A 3 2.04 -7.33 -1.25
N ARG A 4 2.66 -7.20 -0.09
CA ARG A 4 2.02 -6.93 1.19
C ARG A 4 2.37 -5.50 1.60
N HIS A 5 1.41 -4.64 1.87
CA HIS A 5 1.70 -3.31 2.40
C HIS A 5 2.12 -3.40 3.87
N GLY A 6 3.00 -2.50 4.31
CA GLY A 6 3.19 -2.25 5.75
C GLY A 6 1.98 -1.51 6.30
N ILE A 7 1.74 -0.29 5.79
CA ILE A 7 0.49 0.45 6.05
C ILE A 7 -0.69 -0.37 5.56
N SER A 8 -1.74 -0.51 6.38
CA SER A 8 -2.95 -1.31 6.12
C SER A 8 -2.77 -2.84 6.05
N ASN A 9 -1.54 -3.37 6.07
CA ASN A 9 -1.30 -4.82 6.04
C ASN A 9 -1.94 -5.57 4.85
N ALA A 10 -2.44 -4.88 3.84
CA ALA A 10 -3.19 -5.52 2.76
C ALA A 10 -2.29 -6.22 1.74
N PHE A 11 -2.84 -7.26 1.14
CA PHE A 11 -2.29 -7.82 -0.08
C PHE A 11 -2.76 -6.96 -1.25
N PHE A 12 -1.83 -6.49 -2.07
CA PHE A 12 -2.12 -5.50 -3.09
C PHE A 12 -1.51 -5.84 -4.45
N LEU A 13 -2.13 -5.32 -5.51
CA LEU A 13 -1.61 -5.29 -6.87
C LEU A 13 -2.03 -3.97 -7.55
N TYR A 14 -1.06 -3.27 -8.14
CA TYR A 14 -1.33 -2.11 -8.99
C TYR A 14 -1.27 -2.52 -10.46
N ILE A 15 -2.30 -2.12 -11.23
CA ILE A 15 -2.38 -2.25 -12.69
C ILE A 15 -2.71 -0.90 -13.31
N ARG A 16 -2.59 -0.79 -14.64
CA ARG A 16 -3.07 0.36 -15.41
C ARG A 16 -4.13 -0.09 -16.42
N ASP A 17 -5.16 0.73 -16.60
CA ASP A 17 -6.14 0.54 -17.68
C ASP A 17 -5.59 1.05 -19.03
N PRO A 18 -6.35 0.94 -20.14
CA PRO A 18 -5.89 1.40 -21.46
C PRO A 18 -5.57 2.91 -21.55
N ASP A 19 -6.21 3.74 -20.73
CA ASP A 19 -5.99 5.19 -20.68
C ASP A 19 -4.85 5.56 -19.69
N GLY A 20 -4.29 4.55 -19.03
CA GLY A 20 -3.19 4.70 -18.09
C GLY A 20 -3.63 4.99 -16.67
N HIS A 21 -4.91 4.98 -16.33
CA HIS A 21 -5.36 5.18 -14.95
C HIS A 21 -4.87 4.03 -14.05
N ARG A 22 -4.27 4.38 -12.91
CA ARG A 22 -3.81 3.39 -11.92
C ARG A 22 -4.99 2.83 -11.13
N ILE A 23 -5.09 1.50 -11.12
CA ILE A 23 -6.08 0.76 -10.36
C ILE A 23 -5.36 -0.12 -9.33
N GLU A 24 -5.85 -0.11 -8.10
CA GLU A 24 -5.39 -0.98 -7.02
C GLU A 24 -6.39 -2.11 -6.77
N ILE A 25 -5.91 -3.35 -6.86
CA ILE A 25 -6.63 -4.53 -6.36
C ILE A 25 -6.12 -4.80 -4.96
N TYR A 26 -7.04 -4.81 -3.99
CA TYR A 26 -6.73 -4.69 -2.57
C TYR A 26 -7.54 -5.69 -1.74
N CYS A 27 -6.91 -6.42 -0.81
CA CYS A 27 -7.62 -7.26 0.15
C CYS A 27 -6.89 -7.45 1.48
N SER A 28 -7.65 -7.84 2.49
CA SER A 28 -7.15 -8.25 3.82
C SER A 28 -6.46 -7.15 4.64
N ASP A 29 -7.10 -5.96 4.71
CA ASP A 29 -6.87 -5.01 5.82
C ASP A 29 -7.51 -5.52 7.12
N TYR A 30 -7.55 -4.69 8.16
CA TYR A 30 -8.19 -4.93 9.44
C TYR A 30 -9.39 -4.01 9.67
N GLN A 31 -10.25 -4.38 10.62
CA GLN A 31 -11.39 -3.56 11.02
C GLN A 31 -10.92 -2.38 11.87
N THR A 32 -11.48 -1.19 11.60
CA THR A 32 -11.19 0.06 12.31
C THR A 32 -12.46 0.67 12.92
N VAL A 33 -13.40 -0.19 13.31
CA VAL A 33 -14.77 0.21 13.70
C VAL A 33 -14.86 0.72 15.14
N ASP A 34 -13.89 0.37 16.00
CA ASP A 34 -13.86 0.81 17.39
C ASP A 34 -13.41 2.27 17.47
N PRO A 35 -14.15 3.14 18.18
CA PRO A 35 -13.90 4.58 18.20
C PRO A 35 -12.61 4.97 18.95
N ASP A 36 -12.08 4.06 19.78
CA ASP A 36 -10.86 4.20 20.57
C ASP A 36 -9.66 3.45 19.97
N LEU A 37 -9.78 2.94 18.73
CA LEU A 37 -8.66 2.32 18.04
C LEU A 37 -7.56 3.36 17.76
N GLU A 38 -6.44 3.21 18.46
CA GLU A 38 -5.28 4.10 18.29
C GLU A 38 -4.59 3.91 16.93
N PRO A 39 -4.15 5.00 16.27
CA PRO A 39 -3.52 4.92 14.96
C PRO A 39 -2.12 4.32 15.05
N ILE A 40 -1.81 3.40 14.13
CA ILE A 40 -0.45 2.91 13.92
C ILE A 40 0.37 3.98 13.20
N ARG A 41 1.43 4.48 13.85
CA ARG A 41 2.32 5.51 13.30
C ARG A 41 3.55 4.87 12.66
N TRP A 42 3.83 5.25 11.41
CA TRP A 42 4.98 4.76 10.66
C TRP A 42 6.02 5.86 10.44
N SER A 43 7.30 5.53 10.64
CA SER A 43 8.41 6.43 10.33
C SER A 43 8.62 6.55 8.82
N LEU A 44 8.94 7.74 8.33
CA LEU A 44 9.32 7.94 6.92
C LEU A 44 10.58 7.15 6.54
N LYS A 45 11.44 6.85 7.53
CA LYS A 45 12.67 6.08 7.36
C LYS A 45 12.47 4.57 7.45
N ASP A 46 11.26 4.11 7.78
CA ASP A 46 10.95 2.68 7.83
C ASP A 46 10.79 2.14 6.40
N PRO A 47 11.67 1.22 5.95
CA PRO A 47 11.60 0.65 4.60
C PRO A 47 10.39 -0.28 4.41
N GLN A 48 9.84 -0.84 5.49
CA GLN A 48 8.69 -1.76 5.42
C GLN A 48 7.34 -1.04 5.32
N ARG A 49 7.31 0.28 5.53
CA ARG A 49 6.09 1.09 5.51
C ARG A 49 5.29 0.94 4.22
N GLN A 50 5.96 0.93 3.06
CA GLN A 50 5.31 0.84 1.75
C GLN A 50 5.05 -0.62 1.36
N THR A 51 6.08 -1.46 1.46
CA THR A 51 6.00 -2.89 1.18
C THR A 51 6.63 -3.66 2.33
N LEU A 52 5.83 -4.48 3.01
CA LEU A 52 6.27 -5.28 4.16
C LEU A 52 7.39 -6.25 3.76
N TRP A 53 7.37 -6.74 2.52
CA TRP A 53 8.37 -7.65 1.96
C TRP A 53 9.61 -6.94 1.40
N GLY A 54 9.69 -5.61 1.49
CA GLY A 54 10.87 -4.83 1.09
C GLY A 54 11.08 -4.65 -0.42
N ALA A 55 10.12 -5.04 -1.26
CA ALA A 55 10.18 -4.76 -2.69
C ALA A 55 10.08 -3.25 -2.94
N LEU A 56 11.05 -2.69 -3.68
CA LEU A 56 11.02 -1.27 -4.01
C LEU A 56 9.83 -0.94 -4.90
N ALA A 57 9.14 0.16 -4.59
CA ALA A 57 8.12 0.69 -5.49
C ALA A 57 8.80 1.19 -6.79
N PRO A 58 8.23 0.89 -7.97
CA PRO A 58 8.76 1.39 -9.24
C PRO A 58 8.62 2.92 -9.29
N LYS A 59 9.54 3.60 -9.99
CA LYS A 59 9.52 5.07 -10.14
C LYS A 59 8.20 5.60 -10.67
N SER A 60 7.61 4.91 -11.64
CA SER A 60 6.31 5.23 -12.21
C SER A 60 5.20 5.33 -11.16
N TRP A 61 5.31 4.62 -10.04
CA TRP A 61 4.36 4.75 -8.94
C TRP A 61 4.35 6.16 -8.33
N PHE A 62 5.50 6.82 -8.29
CA PHE A 62 5.68 8.16 -7.74
C PHE A 62 5.51 9.27 -8.78
N GLU A 63 5.90 9.01 -10.03
CA GLU A 63 6.05 10.03 -11.07
C GLU A 63 4.82 10.16 -11.98
N GLU A 64 4.01 9.11 -12.09
CA GLU A 64 2.85 9.07 -12.97
C GLU A 64 1.57 8.98 -12.13
N GLY A 65 0.59 9.85 -12.41
CA GLY A 65 -0.76 9.79 -11.85
C GLY A 65 -1.58 8.61 -12.37
#